data_AF-A0A7K3Y6D0-F1
#
_entry.id   AF-A0A7K3Y6D0-F1
#
_cell.length_a   1.000
_cell.length_b   1.000
_cell.length_c   1.000
_cell.angle_alpha   90.00
_cell.angle_beta   90.00
_cell.angle_gamma   90.00
#
_symmetry.space_group_name_H-M   'P 1'
#
loop_
_entity.id
_entity.type
_entity.pdbx_description
1 polymer ?
#
loop_
_entity_poly.entity_id
_entity_poly.type
_entity_poly.pdbx_seq_one_letter_code
_entity_poly.pdbx_strand_id
1 'polypeptide(L)'
;MVRMILPDAVIWFRQAVKALIAALLFFVILPLALGSASGIPTAQVFALVSSTAVLQSNAVFVGVGMGMHPAGILAIMTLVEVGAVLAILFACDAFAHSSIRVRSILERTEVRMQKVPLLTKYGAVTLIVLPTLLVVGLYSSVVICWILRWDRIQSLFFITIGWLAVTVFLMAVALGLVRMFA
;
A
#
# COMPACT_ATOMS: atom_id res chain seq x y z
N MET A 1 23.53 21.76 23.40
CA MET A 1 23.26 20.50 22.65
C MET A 1 21.94 19.80 23.05
N VAL A 2 21.11 20.35 23.96
CA VAL A 2 19.86 19.71 24.44
C VAL A 2 18.59 20.22 23.72
N ARG A 3 18.67 21.33 22.97
CA ARG A 3 17.49 22.01 22.40
C ARG A 3 16.98 21.45 21.06
N MET A 4 17.61 20.41 20.51
CA MET A 4 17.27 19.84 19.19
C MET A 4 16.56 18.49 19.24
N ILE A 5 16.48 17.82 20.40
CA ILE A 5 15.95 16.44 20.51
C ILE A 5 14.42 16.40 20.65
N LEU A 6 13.82 17.40 21.31
CA LEU A 6 12.37 17.50 21.49
C LEU A 6 11.56 17.62 20.17
N PRO A 7 11.92 18.48 19.20
CA PRO A 7 11.12 18.62 17.99
C PRO A 7 11.12 17.35 17.13
N ASP A 8 12.28 16.66 17.03
CA ASP A 8 12.41 15.45 16.22
C ASP A 8 11.65 14.27 16.84
N ALA A 9 11.69 14.11 18.16
CA ALA A 9 10.91 13.09 18.87
C ALA A 9 9.39 13.30 18.71
N VAL A 10 8.93 14.54 18.75
CA VAL A 10 7.51 14.88 18.54
C VAL A 10 7.07 14.65 17.10
N ILE A 11 7.92 14.96 16.10
CA ILE A 11 7.63 14.69 14.69
C ILE A 11 7.57 13.17 14.44
N TRP A 12 8.55 12.43 14.94
CA TRP A 12 8.59 10.97 14.88
C TRP A 12 7.31 10.36 15.49
N PHE A 13 6.95 10.78 16.70
CA PHE A 13 5.75 10.29 17.39
C PHE A 13 4.48 10.59 16.59
N ARG A 14 4.36 11.79 16.03
CA ARG A 14 3.21 12.14 15.17
C ARG A 14 3.12 11.24 13.94
N GLN A 15 4.23 10.89 13.30
CA GLN A 15 4.22 10.00 12.15
C GLN A 15 3.86 8.57 12.54
N ALA A 16 4.38 8.07 13.66
CA ALA A 16 4.01 6.75 14.19
C ALA A 16 2.51 6.67 14.53
N VAL A 17 1.96 7.73 15.15
CA VAL A 17 0.52 7.83 15.42
C VAL A 17 -0.30 7.85 14.12
N LYS A 18 0.13 8.60 13.10
CA LYS A 18 -0.54 8.59 11.79
C LYS A 18 -0.52 7.21 11.12
N ALA A 19 0.62 6.51 11.18
CA ALA A 19 0.75 5.14 10.67
C ALA A 19 -0.21 4.20 11.40
N LEU A 20 -0.28 4.30 12.74
CA LEU A 20 -1.19 3.50 13.56
C LEU A 20 -2.66 3.80 13.26
N ILE A 21 -3.03 5.08 13.15
CA ILE A 21 -4.39 5.49 12.80
C ILE A 21 -4.76 4.96 11.41
N ALA A 22 -3.87 5.10 10.42
CA ALA A 22 -4.10 4.58 9.08
C ALA A 22 -4.30 3.06 9.11
N ALA A 23 -3.42 2.32 9.80
CA ALA A 23 -3.54 0.87 9.94
C ALA A 23 -4.87 0.49 10.60
N LEU A 24 -5.22 1.10 11.73
CA LEU A 24 -6.47 0.82 12.43
C LEU A 24 -7.70 1.12 11.57
N LEU A 25 -7.70 2.28 10.90
CA LEU A 25 -8.82 2.72 10.07
C LEU A 25 -9.02 1.80 8.86
N PHE A 26 -7.96 1.44 8.16
CA PHE A 26 -8.03 0.72 6.89
C PHE A 26 -7.97 -0.80 7.01
N PHE A 27 -7.41 -1.36 8.10
CA PHE A 27 -7.37 -2.81 8.33
C PHE A 27 -8.52 -3.29 9.22
N VAL A 28 -9.07 -2.41 10.06
CA VAL A 28 -10.08 -2.81 11.06
C VAL A 28 -11.38 -2.06 10.85
N ILE A 29 -11.40 -0.75 11.03
CA ILE A 29 -12.66 0.00 11.09
C ILE A 29 -13.42 -0.04 9.77
N LEU A 30 -12.79 0.35 8.67
CA LEU A 30 -13.46 0.43 7.36
C LEU A 30 -13.80 -0.95 6.79
N PRO A 31 -12.93 -1.98 6.83
CA PRO A 31 -13.31 -3.31 6.38
C PRO A 31 -14.48 -3.89 7.16
N LEU A 32 -14.51 -3.71 8.48
CA LEU A 32 -15.62 -4.19 9.31
C LEU A 32 -16.91 -3.41 9.05
N ALA A 33 -16.84 -2.09 8.89
CA ALA A 33 -17.98 -1.27 8.52
C ALA A 33 -18.55 -1.72 7.17
N LEU A 34 -17.71 -1.88 6.13
CA LEU A 34 -18.15 -2.40 4.84
C LEU A 34 -18.71 -3.82 4.93
N GLY A 35 -18.06 -4.71 5.68
CA GLY A 35 -18.52 -6.07 5.89
C GLY A 35 -19.91 -6.12 6.51
N SER A 36 -20.11 -5.36 7.59
CA SER A 36 -21.41 -5.23 8.26
C SER A 36 -22.50 -4.67 7.34
N ALA A 37 -22.20 -3.59 6.59
CA ALA A 37 -23.14 -2.99 5.64
C ALA A 37 -23.50 -3.91 4.47
N SER A 38 -22.61 -4.83 4.11
CA SER A 38 -22.77 -5.77 2.99
C SER A 38 -23.24 -7.16 3.44
N GLY A 39 -23.51 -7.38 4.73
CA GLY A 39 -23.91 -8.68 5.28
C GLY A 39 -22.80 -9.75 5.27
N ILE A 40 -21.53 -9.35 5.12
CA ILE A 40 -20.39 -10.26 5.13
C ILE A 40 -20.05 -10.64 6.58
N PRO A 41 -19.94 -11.94 6.91
CA PRO A 41 -19.57 -12.37 8.25
C PRO A 41 -18.22 -11.77 8.70
N THR A 42 -18.15 -11.32 9.95
CA THR A 42 -16.95 -10.68 10.53
C THR A 42 -15.69 -11.53 10.39
N ALA A 43 -15.81 -12.84 10.60
CA ALA A 43 -14.70 -13.79 10.43
C ALA A 43 -14.17 -13.78 8.99
N GLN A 44 -15.05 -13.63 8.00
CA GLN A 44 -14.64 -13.58 6.60
C GLN A 44 -13.89 -12.29 6.27
N VAL A 45 -14.34 -11.15 6.82
CA VAL A 45 -13.64 -9.87 6.66
C VAL A 45 -12.21 -9.96 7.21
N PHE A 46 -12.04 -10.45 8.45
CA PHE A 46 -10.71 -10.59 9.04
C PHE A 46 -9.81 -11.59 8.32
N ALA A 47 -10.38 -12.72 7.85
CA ALA A 47 -9.66 -13.69 7.04
C ALA A 47 -9.16 -13.04 5.74
N LEU A 48 -10.00 -12.25 5.07
CA LEU A 48 -9.61 -11.54 3.85
C LEU A 48 -8.58 -10.45 4.12
N VAL A 49 -8.74 -9.65 5.19
CA VAL A 49 -7.78 -8.61 5.56
C VAL A 49 -6.40 -9.21 5.87
N SER A 50 -6.34 -10.22 6.73
CA SER A 50 -5.08 -10.89 7.09
C SER A 50 -4.43 -11.57 5.90
N SER A 51 -5.23 -12.25 5.07
CA SER A 51 -4.74 -12.84 3.82
C SER A 51 -4.22 -11.77 2.86
N THR A 52 -4.86 -10.62 2.75
CA THR A 52 -4.40 -9.51 1.89
C THR A 52 -3.08 -8.94 2.37
N ALA A 53 -2.88 -8.84 3.67
CA ALA A 53 -1.61 -8.38 4.24
C ALA A 53 -0.44 -9.35 4.00
N VAL A 54 -0.71 -10.65 3.82
CA VAL A 54 0.34 -11.67 3.64
C VAL A 54 0.52 -12.04 2.17
N LEU A 55 -0.58 -12.37 1.50
CA LEU A 55 -0.64 -12.88 0.14
C LEU A 55 -0.80 -11.78 -0.92
N GLN A 56 -0.99 -10.53 -0.49
CA GLN A 56 -1.19 -9.38 -1.38
C GLN A 56 -2.37 -9.64 -2.33
N SER A 57 -2.19 -9.42 -3.64
CA SER A 57 -3.23 -9.62 -4.64
C SER A 57 -3.71 -11.07 -4.75
N ASN A 58 -2.91 -12.06 -4.32
CA ASN A 58 -3.32 -13.46 -4.28
C ASN A 58 -4.40 -13.75 -3.23
N ALA A 59 -4.64 -12.85 -2.27
CA ALA A 59 -5.73 -13.01 -1.31
C ALA A 59 -7.13 -13.02 -1.96
N VAL A 60 -7.22 -12.61 -3.22
CA VAL A 60 -8.43 -12.80 -4.05
C VAL A 60 -8.89 -14.26 -4.02
N PHE A 61 -7.98 -15.22 -4.13
CA PHE A 61 -8.34 -16.65 -4.12
C PHE A 61 -8.98 -17.07 -2.79
N VAL A 62 -8.56 -16.47 -1.68
CA VAL A 62 -9.15 -16.70 -0.36
C VAL A 62 -10.57 -16.14 -0.31
N GLY A 63 -10.77 -14.89 -0.75
CA GLY A 63 -12.09 -14.26 -0.80
C GLY A 63 -13.08 -15.03 -1.68
N VAL A 64 -12.65 -15.44 -2.88
CA VAL A 64 -13.46 -16.25 -3.80
C VAL A 64 -13.73 -17.64 -3.21
N GLY A 65 -12.71 -18.29 -2.64
CA GLY A 65 -12.85 -19.60 -2.00
C GLY A 65 -13.82 -19.59 -0.80
N MET A 66 -14.01 -18.44 -0.16
CA MET A 66 -14.99 -18.24 0.91
C MET A 66 -16.40 -17.90 0.40
N GLY A 67 -16.60 -17.83 -0.92
CA GLY A 67 -17.88 -17.49 -1.54
C GLY A 67 -18.27 -16.02 -1.42
N MET A 68 -17.32 -15.12 -1.16
CA MET A 68 -17.60 -13.70 -1.02
C MET A 68 -17.95 -13.06 -2.38
N HIS A 69 -18.83 -12.07 -2.36
CA HIS A 69 -19.17 -11.32 -3.58
C HIS A 69 -17.95 -10.56 -4.12
N PRO A 70 -17.64 -10.61 -5.44
CA PRO A 70 -16.43 -10.00 -6.02
C PRO A 70 -16.23 -8.53 -5.69
N ALA A 71 -17.32 -7.75 -5.68
CA ALA A 71 -17.26 -6.33 -5.32
C ALA A 71 -16.84 -6.12 -3.85
N GLY A 72 -17.28 -6.98 -2.94
CA GLY A 72 -16.90 -6.93 -1.53
C GLY A 72 -15.43 -7.29 -1.33
N ILE A 73 -14.94 -8.31 -2.07
CA ILE A 73 -13.53 -8.69 -2.04
C ILE A 73 -12.67 -7.52 -2.52
N LEU A 74 -12.98 -6.94 -3.69
CA LEU A 74 -12.23 -5.81 -4.26
C LEU A 74 -12.22 -4.62 -3.30
N ALA A 75 -13.37 -4.26 -2.72
CA ALA A 75 -13.47 -3.12 -1.80
C ALA A 75 -12.60 -3.32 -0.55
N ILE A 76 -12.73 -4.48 0.13
CA ILE A 76 -11.96 -4.78 1.33
C ILE A 76 -10.46 -4.84 1.03
N MET A 77 -10.07 -5.54 -0.05
CA MET A 77 -8.65 -5.65 -0.44
C MET A 77 -8.03 -4.29 -0.79
N THR A 78 -8.79 -3.40 -1.44
CA THR A 78 -8.32 -2.05 -1.78
C THR A 78 -8.17 -1.18 -0.53
N LEU A 79 -9.06 -1.30 0.46
CA LEU A 79 -8.88 -0.61 1.74
C LEU A 79 -7.57 -1.03 2.41
N VAL A 80 -7.29 -2.34 2.44
CA VAL A 80 -6.05 -2.86 3.03
C VAL A 80 -4.83 -2.36 2.26
N GLU A 81 -4.88 -2.31 0.93
CA GLU A 81 -3.81 -1.75 0.09
C GLU A 81 -3.52 -0.29 0.43
N VAL A 82 -4.53 0.58 0.38
CA VAL A 82 -4.39 2.01 0.71
C VAL A 82 -3.86 2.18 2.14
N GLY A 83 -4.40 1.41 3.09
CA GLY A 83 -3.93 1.41 4.47
C GLY A 83 -2.46 1.03 4.59
N ALA A 84 -2.03 -0.02 3.88
CA ALA A 84 -0.66 -0.49 3.90
C ALA A 84 0.30 0.54 3.29
N VAL A 85 -0.07 1.14 2.15
CA VAL A 85 0.73 2.18 1.49
C VAL A 85 0.91 3.38 2.41
N LEU A 86 -0.17 3.88 3.01
CA LEU A 86 -0.12 5.01 3.95
C LEU A 86 0.71 4.68 5.20
N ALA A 87 0.51 3.51 5.78
CA ALA A 87 1.25 3.08 6.97
C ALA A 87 2.75 2.98 6.69
N ILE A 88 3.14 2.40 5.55
CA ILE A 88 4.55 2.31 5.13
C ILE A 88 5.13 3.69 4.88
N LEU A 89 4.42 4.59 4.18
CA LEU A 89 4.91 5.96 3.94
C LEU A 89 5.15 6.71 5.26
N PHE A 90 4.22 6.64 6.21
CA PHE A 90 4.37 7.27 7.51
C PHE A 90 5.47 6.63 8.35
N ALA A 91 5.64 5.31 8.27
CA ALA A 91 6.75 4.62 8.93
C ALA A 91 8.11 5.05 8.33
N CYS A 92 8.22 5.10 7.01
CA CYS A 92 9.43 5.56 6.32
C CYS A 92 9.76 7.02 6.69
N ASP A 93 8.78 7.90 6.76
CA ASP A 93 8.97 9.28 7.24
C ASP A 93 9.49 9.33 8.67
N ALA A 94 8.92 8.52 9.56
CA ALA A 94 9.41 8.41 10.93
C ALA A 94 10.90 8.00 10.93
N PHE A 95 11.30 7.04 10.08
CA PHE A 95 12.70 6.63 9.95
C PHE A 95 13.63 7.70 9.36
N ALA A 96 13.16 8.52 8.42
CA ALA A 96 13.96 9.62 7.88
C ALA A 96 14.25 10.70 8.93
N HIS A 97 13.32 10.92 9.86
CA HIS A 97 13.53 11.85 10.97
C HIS A 97 14.44 11.29 12.06
N SER A 98 14.45 9.97 12.28
CA SER A 98 15.28 9.36 13.32
C SER A 98 16.71 9.06 12.88
N SER A 99 16.99 8.94 11.57
CA SER A 99 18.29 8.53 11.06
C SER A 99 18.93 9.55 10.11
N ILE A 100 20.04 10.15 10.56
CA ILE A 100 20.89 11.05 9.75
C ILE A 100 21.36 10.35 8.46
N ARG A 101 21.64 9.04 8.53
CA ARG A 101 22.10 8.25 7.38
C ARG A 101 21.02 8.18 6.30
N VAL A 102 19.79 7.85 6.69
CA VAL A 102 18.64 7.76 5.79
C VAL A 102 18.35 9.13 5.17
N ARG A 103 18.36 10.19 5.98
CA ARG A 103 18.19 11.56 5.51
C ARG A 103 19.24 11.96 4.46
N SER A 104 20.52 11.67 4.71
CA SER A 104 21.59 11.97 3.74
C SER A 104 21.44 11.21 2.41
N ILE A 105 20.90 9.99 2.46
CA ILE A 105 20.63 9.19 1.25
C ILE A 105 19.50 9.84 0.47
N LEU A 106 18.41 10.24 1.14
CA LEU A 106 17.28 10.91 0.48
C LEU A 106 17.69 12.23 -0.17
N GLU A 107 18.49 13.05 0.51
CA GLU A 107 18.99 14.32 -0.03
C GLU A 107 19.87 14.09 -1.26
N ARG A 108 20.74 13.06 -1.24
CA ARG A 108 21.54 12.69 -2.42
C ARG A 108 20.69 12.18 -3.57
N THR A 109 19.65 11.41 -3.29
CA THR A 109 18.73 10.88 -4.30
C THR A 109 17.93 12.01 -4.93
N GLU A 110 17.45 12.97 -4.15
CA GLU A 110 16.75 14.16 -4.64
C GLU A 110 17.60 15.00 -5.60
N VAL A 111 18.86 15.27 -5.23
CA VAL A 111 19.81 16.00 -6.10
C VAL A 111 20.05 15.24 -7.41
N ARG A 112 20.05 13.90 -7.39
CA ARG A 112 20.18 13.09 -8.61
C ARG A 112 18.89 13.10 -9.44
N MET A 113 17.73 13.02 -8.80
CA MET A 113 16.42 13.07 -9.46
C MET A 113 16.17 14.41 -10.15
N GLN A 114 16.62 15.53 -9.57
CA GLN A 114 16.54 16.85 -10.21
C GLN A 114 17.31 16.92 -11.54
N LYS A 115 18.35 16.10 -11.72
CA LYS A 115 19.12 16.01 -12.98
C LYS A 115 18.42 15.17 -14.05
N VAL A 116 17.35 14.45 -13.71
CA VAL A 116 16.62 13.57 -14.64
C VAL A 116 15.13 13.94 -14.64
N PRO A 117 14.73 15.06 -15.28
CA PRO A 117 13.37 15.58 -15.22
C PRO A 117 12.30 14.62 -15.78
N LEU A 118 12.69 13.73 -16.70
CA LEU A 118 11.82 12.66 -17.21
C LEU A 118 11.41 11.67 -16.11
N LEU A 119 12.34 11.23 -15.25
CA LEU A 119 12.05 10.32 -14.14
C LEU A 119 11.26 11.02 -13.03
N THR A 120 11.45 12.33 -12.84
CA THR A 120 10.68 13.11 -11.87
C THR A 120 9.23 13.30 -12.33
N LYS A 121 8.99 13.46 -13.64
CA LYS A 121 7.65 13.70 -14.19
C LYS A 121 6.86 12.42 -14.50
N TYR A 122 7.53 11.35 -14.96
CA TYR A 122 6.88 10.10 -15.38
C TYR A 122 7.20 8.91 -14.47
N GLY A 123 8.12 9.06 -13.51
CA GLY A 123 8.54 7.97 -12.64
C GLY A 123 7.38 7.32 -11.88
N ALA A 124 6.45 8.13 -11.36
CA ALA A 124 5.27 7.63 -10.66
C ALA A 124 4.39 6.71 -11.53
N VAL A 125 4.38 6.87 -12.86
CA VAL A 125 3.63 6.00 -13.78
C VAL A 125 4.21 4.58 -13.80
N THR A 126 5.52 4.44 -13.59
CA THR A 126 6.17 3.12 -13.53
C THR A 126 5.68 2.28 -12.34
N LEU A 127 5.10 2.91 -11.31
CA LEU A 127 4.47 2.25 -10.17
C LEU A 127 3.17 1.54 -10.51
N ILE A 128 2.61 1.70 -11.72
CA ILE A 128 1.50 0.84 -12.17
C ILE A 128 2.00 -0.59 -12.38
N VAL A 129 3.21 -0.74 -12.92
CA VAL A 129 3.77 -2.04 -13.34
C VAL A 129 4.32 -2.80 -12.13
N LEU A 130 4.92 -2.11 -11.17
CA LEU A 130 5.58 -2.79 -10.06
C LEU A 130 4.62 -3.66 -9.20
N PRO A 131 3.40 -3.23 -8.82
CA PRO A 131 2.41 -4.06 -8.15
C PRO A 131 1.97 -5.28 -8.96
N THR A 132 2.15 -5.27 -10.28
CA THR A 132 1.88 -6.44 -11.14
C THR A 132 2.93 -7.56 -10.99
N LEU A 133 4.10 -7.24 -10.43
CA LEU A 133 5.12 -8.23 -10.09
C LEU A 133 4.70 -8.91 -8.78
N LEU A 134 3.93 -10.00 -8.93
CA LEU A 134 3.19 -10.78 -7.93
C LEU A 134 3.87 -11.13 -6.59
N VAL A 135 5.19 -10.98 -6.43
CA VAL A 135 5.91 -11.48 -5.25
C VAL A 135 6.30 -10.35 -4.28
N VAL A 136 6.67 -9.18 -4.78
CA VAL A 136 7.19 -8.06 -3.94
C VAL A 136 6.61 -6.71 -4.33
N GLY A 137 5.75 -6.71 -5.35
CA GLY A 137 5.36 -5.52 -6.11
C GLY A 137 4.81 -4.39 -5.25
N LEU A 138 3.83 -4.68 -4.39
CA LEU A 138 3.12 -3.61 -3.67
C LEU A 138 4.05 -2.89 -2.68
N TYR A 139 4.61 -3.62 -1.71
CA TYR A 139 5.39 -2.98 -0.64
C TYR A 139 6.68 -2.35 -1.16
N SER A 140 7.36 -2.99 -2.12
CA SER A 140 8.55 -2.39 -2.74
C SER A 140 8.23 -1.13 -3.53
N SER A 141 7.08 -1.07 -4.22
CA SER A 141 6.66 0.15 -4.94
C SER A 141 6.58 1.35 -4.01
N VAL A 142 6.01 1.18 -2.82
CA VAL A 142 5.86 2.25 -1.84
C VAL A 142 7.22 2.73 -1.34
N VAL A 143 8.13 1.82 -1.03
CA VAL A 143 9.49 2.16 -0.58
C VAL A 143 10.29 2.84 -1.68
N ILE A 144 10.20 2.36 -2.93
CA ILE A 144 10.90 2.95 -4.09
C ILE A 144 10.39 4.37 -4.34
N CYS A 145 9.07 4.56 -4.39
CA CYS A 145 8.44 5.87 -4.49
C CYS A 145 8.98 6.84 -3.43
N TRP A 146 9.05 6.37 -2.19
CA TRP A 146 9.51 7.18 -1.07
C TRP A 146 11.00 7.53 -1.18
N ILE A 147 11.86 6.57 -1.54
CA ILE A 147 13.31 6.80 -1.75
C ILE A 147 13.55 7.81 -2.88
N LEU A 148 12.80 7.70 -3.98
CA LEU A 148 12.91 8.58 -5.14
C LEU A 148 12.22 9.93 -4.94
N ARG A 149 11.58 10.16 -3.79
CA ARG A 149 10.83 11.37 -3.42
C ARG A 149 9.78 11.78 -4.46
N TRP A 150 9.11 10.80 -5.04
CA TRP A 150 7.97 11.06 -5.93
C TRP A 150 6.78 11.62 -5.14
N ASP A 151 5.89 12.31 -5.86
CA ASP A 151 4.67 12.85 -5.26
C ASP A 151 3.82 11.70 -4.69
N ARG A 152 3.44 11.82 -3.42
CA ARG A 152 2.80 10.74 -2.68
C ARG A 152 1.40 10.44 -3.17
N ILE A 153 0.65 11.48 -3.55
CA ILE A 153 -0.73 11.34 -4.00
C ILE A 153 -0.75 10.70 -5.38
N GLN A 154 0.10 11.18 -6.29
CA GLN A 154 0.26 10.56 -7.61
C GLN A 154 0.73 9.11 -7.50
N SER A 155 1.69 8.84 -6.63
CA SER A 155 2.23 7.49 -6.47
C SER A 155 1.21 6.54 -5.86
N LEU A 156 0.46 6.95 -4.84
CA LEU A 156 -0.65 6.17 -4.30
C LEU A 156 -1.66 5.85 -5.41
N PHE A 157 -2.06 6.86 -6.20
CA PHE A 157 -3.00 6.67 -7.29
C PHE A 157 -2.52 5.62 -8.32
N PHE A 158 -1.27 5.70 -8.76
CA PHE A 158 -0.71 4.75 -9.72
C PHE A 158 -0.52 3.34 -9.14
N ILE A 159 -0.10 3.23 -7.88
CA ILE A 159 0.00 1.95 -7.18
C ILE A 159 -1.38 1.30 -7.07
N THR A 160 -2.40 2.05 -6.65
CA THR A 160 -3.77 1.55 -6.53
C THR A 160 -4.33 1.13 -7.90
N ILE A 161 -4.02 1.83 -8.99
CA ILE A 161 -4.41 1.38 -10.34
C ILE A 161 -3.76 0.04 -10.70
N GLY A 162 -2.45 -0.09 -10.50
CA GLY A 162 -1.73 -1.34 -10.73
C GLY A 162 -2.30 -2.50 -9.89
N TRP A 163 -2.58 -2.21 -8.62
CA TRP A 163 -3.22 -3.14 -7.69
C TRP A 163 -4.60 -3.59 -8.18
N LEU A 164 -5.48 -2.66 -8.56
CA LEU A 164 -6.82 -2.98 -9.04
C LEU A 164 -6.76 -3.82 -10.30
N ALA A 165 -5.88 -3.49 -11.26
CA ALA A 165 -5.73 -4.25 -12.49
C ALA A 165 -5.36 -5.72 -12.21
N VAL A 166 -4.38 -5.96 -11.33
CA VAL A 166 -3.94 -7.31 -10.96
C VAL A 166 -5.01 -8.05 -10.19
N THR A 167 -5.64 -7.38 -9.24
CA THR A 167 -6.68 -7.98 -8.38
C THR A 167 -7.89 -8.38 -9.20
N VAL A 168 -8.34 -7.53 -10.13
CA VAL A 168 -9.42 -7.84 -11.08
C VAL A 168 -9.03 -8.98 -12.02
N PHE A 169 -7.80 -8.99 -12.54
CA PHE A 169 -7.31 -10.08 -13.38
C PHE A 169 -7.32 -11.41 -12.63
N LEU A 170 -6.75 -11.47 -11.43
CA LEU A 170 -6.75 -12.67 -10.59
C LEU A 170 -8.16 -13.07 -10.18
N MET A 171 -9.07 -12.12 -9.98
CA MET A 171 -10.48 -12.39 -9.72
C MET A 171 -11.13 -13.09 -10.92
N ALA A 172 -10.88 -12.61 -12.14
CA ALA A 172 -11.39 -13.24 -13.36
C ALA A 172 -10.83 -14.66 -13.54
N VAL A 173 -9.57 -14.90 -13.18
CA VAL A 173 -8.96 -16.24 -13.14
C VAL A 173 -9.66 -17.12 -12.10
N ALA A 174 -9.82 -16.62 -10.87
CA ALA A 174 -10.45 -17.36 -9.76
C ALA A 174 -11.91 -17.74 -10.04
N LEU A 175 -12.64 -16.90 -10.78
CA LEU A 175 -14.03 -17.14 -11.21
C LEU A 175 -14.11 -18.07 -12.44
N GLY A 176 -12.99 -18.49 -13.02
CA GLY A 176 -12.95 -19.33 -14.21
C GLY A 176 -13.33 -18.62 -15.52
N LEU A 177 -13.38 -17.28 -15.51
CA LEU A 177 -13.64 -16.46 -16.70
C LEU A 177 -12.43 -16.47 -17.64
N VAL A 178 -11.23 -16.61 -17.08
CA VAL A 178 -9.99 -16.82 -17.84
C VAL A 178 -9.65 -18.31 -17.76
N ARG A 179 -10.04 -19.07 -18.79
CA ARG A 179 -9.52 -20.43 -18.97
C ARG A 179 -8.05 -20.31 -19.37
N MET A 180 -7.15 -20.44 -18.41
CA MET A 180 -5.76 -20.78 -18.74
C MET A 180 -5.81 -22.18 -19.33
N PHE A 181 -5.31 -22.30 -20.56
CA PHE A 181 -5.31 -23.51 -21.39
C PHE A 181 -5.09 -24.79 -20.57
N ALA A 182 -5.95 -25.77 -20.83
CA ALA A 182 -5.72 -27.18 -20.48
C ALA A 182 -4.47 -27.72 -21.20
#